data_AF-K4KRM8-F1
#
_entry.id   AF-K4KRM8-F1
#
_cell.length_a   1.000
_cell.length_b   1.000
_cell.length_c   1.000
_cell.angle_alpha   90.00
_cell.angle_beta   90.00
_cell.angle_gamma   90.00
#
_symmetry.space_group_name_H-M   'P 1'
#
loop_
_entity.id
_entity.type
_entity.pdbx_description
1 polymer ?
#
loop_
_entity_poly.entity_id
_entity_poly.type
_entity_poly.pdbx_seq_one_letter_code
_entity_poly.pdbx_strand_id
1 'polypeptide(L)'
;MSKLNVKAKVMYMPGPWGVNEPVKGATVKIIDMDIGGTNDVILTSTTNAVGKFRGTTKDWQDPKRIRIWEPLPLPGRWVTKKIPDPTDMMLLEIDIKEGSHHVRAPFVYLGPQVEVPIIVPWGKQSLGEVVSSLIPSITVNKRNLPTPWLHKKKRASISKLTRQK
;
A
#
# COMPACT_ATOMS: atom_id res chain seq x y z
N MET A 1 -29.03 -5.85 12.97
CA MET A 1 -27.57 -6.09 12.90
C MET A 1 -27.04 -5.32 11.70
N SER A 2 -25.96 -4.58 11.88
CA SER A 2 -25.50 -3.54 10.96
C SER A 2 -24.39 -4.06 10.06
N LYS A 3 -24.70 -4.26 8.79
CA LYS A 3 -23.73 -4.59 7.73
C LYS A 3 -23.42 -3.34 6.90
N LEU A 4 -22.20 -3.25 6.40
CA LEU A 4 -21.74 -2.12 5.59
C LEU A 4 -21.62 -2.56 4.13
N ASN A 5 -22.10 -1.73 3.20
CA ASN A 5 -21.91 -1.95 1.77
C ASN A 5 -20.73 -1.11 1.30
N VAL A 6 -19.55 -1.73 1.24
CA VAL A 6 -18.29 -1.04 0.94
C VAL A 6 -18.07 -0.98 -0.57
N LYS A 7 -17.66 0.20 -1.05
CA LYS A 7 -17.15 0.44 -2.41
C LYS A 7 -15.86 1.24 -2.30
N ALA A 8 -14.79 0.76 -2.93
CA ALA A 8 -13.52 1.46 -2.91
C ALA A 8 -12.65 1.15 -4.13
N LYS A 9 -11.68 2.02 -4.37
CA LYS A 9 -10.71 1.91 -5.46
C LYS A 9 -9.29 2.05 -4.91
N VAL A 10 -8.46 1.04 -5.16
CA VAL A 10 -7.07 0.97 -4.73
C VAL A 10 -6.16 1.40 -5.88
N MET A 11 -5.24 2.31 -5.59
CA MET A 11 -4.31 2.92 -6.55
C MET A 11 -2.90 2.92 -5.96
N TYR A 12 -1.90 2.80 -6.82
CA TYR A 12 -0.49 2.99 -6.42
C TYR A 12 -0.24 4.44 -6.03
N MET A 13 0.80 4.67 -5.22
CA MET A 13 1.33 6.01 -5.02
C MET A 13 1.69 6.62 -6.37
N PRO A 14 1.24 7.84 -6.70
CA PRO A 14 1.60 8.48 -7.96
C PRO A 14 3.11 8.62 -8.08
N GLY A 15 3.64 8.28 -9.25
CA GLY A 15 5.04 8.53 -9.58
C GLY A 15 5.33 10.03 -9.80
N PRO A 16 6.58 10.40 -10.16
CA PRO A 16 6.99 11.79 -10.39
C PRO A 16 6.13 12.55 -11.41
N TRP A 17 5.46 11.83 -12.31
CA TRP A 17 4.58 12.38 -13.35
C TRP A 17 3.09 12.43 -12.96
N GLY A 18 2.75 12.12 -11.70
CA GLY A 18 1.38 12.23 -11.18
C GLY A 18 0.39 11.19 -11.72
N VAL A 19 0.85 10.16 -12.44
CA VAL A 19 -0.04 9.12 -12.98
C VAL A 19 -0.51 8.19 -11.87
N ASN A 20 -1.81 8.19 -11.60
CA ASN A 20 -2.46 7.25 -10.69
C ASN A 20 -2.85 5.97 -11.43
N GLU A 21 -2.13 4.88 -11.16
CA GLU A 21 -2.43 3.57 -11.72
C GLU A 21 -3.24 2.71 -10.74
N PRO A 22 -4.23 1.94 -11.23
CA PRO A 22 -5.00 1.04 -10.37
C PRO A 22 -4.19 -0.21 -9.98
N VAL A 23 -4.33 -0.64 -8.73
CA VAL A 23 -3.75 -1.91 -8.25
C VAL A 23 -4.68 -3.04 -8.64
N LYS A 24 -4.24 -3.98 -9.48
CA LYS A 24 -5.06 -5.12 -9.94
C LYS A 24 -4.75 -6.38 -9.16
N GLY A 25 -5.78 -7.12 -8.75
CA GLY A 25 -5.61 -8.42 -8.12
C GLY A 25 -5.08 -8.40 -6.68
N ALA A 26 -4.99 -7.22 -6.04
CA ALA A 26 -4.68 -7.12 -4.63
C ALA A 26 -5.80 -7.75 -3.78
N THR A 27 -5.40 -8.47 -2.73
CA THR A 27 -6.31 -8.95 -1.68
C THR A 27 -6.56 -7.83 -0.71
N VAL A 28 -7.83 -7.55 -0.43
CA VAL A 28 -8.26 -6.51 0.50
C VAL A 28 -9.06 -7.14 1.62
N LYS A 29 -8.77 -6.75 2.86
CA LYS A 29 -9.57 -7.09 4.02
C LYS A 29 -10.02 -5.83 4.74
N ILE A 30 -11.28 -5.79 5.17
CA ILE A 30 -11.75 -4.81 6.14
C ILE A 30 -11.81 -5.52 7.48
N ILE A 31 -11.20 -4.90 8.48
CA ILE A 31 -11.04 -5.40 9.83
C ILE A 31 -11.80 -4.44 10.75
N ASP A 32 -12.64 -4.99 11.62
CA ASP A 32 -13.22 -4.25 12.73
C ASP A 32 -12.30 -4.36 13.95
N MET A 33 -12.02 -3.23 14.58
CA MET A 33 -11.03 -3.11 15.65
C MET A 33 -11.75 -3.02 16.99
N ASP A 34 -11.67 -4.09 17.78
CA ASP A 34 -12.30 -4.16 19.08
C ASP A 34 -11.37 -3.65 20.19
N ILE A 35 -11.82 -2.65 20.94
CA ILE A 35 -11.07 -2.16 22.10
C ILE A 35 -11.16 -3.19 23.23
N GLY A 36 -10.05 -3.86 23.52
CA GLY A 36 -9.98 -4.91 24.55
C GLY A 36 -10.54 -6.26 24.11
N GLY A 37 -10.83 -6.43 22.82
CA GLY A 37 -11.32 -7.66 22.20
C GLY A 37 -10.36 -8.22 21.13
N THR A 38 -10.89 -9.10 20.28
CA THR A 38 -10.15 -9.70 19.15
C THR A 38 -10.66 -9.09 17.86
N ASN A 39 -9.80 -8.40 17.11
CA ASN A 39 -10.18 -7.78 15.85
C ASN A 39 -10.74 -8.79 14.84
N ASP A 40 -11.83 -8.43 14.18
CA ASP A 40 -12.58 -9.32 13.30
C ASP A 40 -12.45 -8.94 11.83
N VAL A 41 -12.16 -9.91 10.97
CA VAL A 41 -12.19 -9.70 9.51
C VAL A 41 -13.64 -9.75 9.03
N ILE A 42 -14.22 -8.58 8.82
CA ILE A 42 -15.62 -8.41 8.42
C ILE A 42 -15.81 -8.43 6.90
N LEU A 43 -14.77 -8.22 6.10
CA LEU A 43 -14.81 -8.39 4.64
C LEU A 43 -13.47 -8.89 4.11
N THR A 44 -13.51 -9.75 3.09
CA THR A 44 -12.35 -10.08 2.26
C THR A 44 -12.78 -10.00 0.80
N SER A 45 -11.99 -9.32 -0.03
CA SER A 45 -12.28 -9.10 -1.44
C SER A 45 -10.99 -9.02 -2.25
N THR A 46 -11.13 -8.95 -3.57
CA THR A 46 -10.02 -8.79 -4.51
C THR A 46 -10.31 -7.65 -5.47
N THR A 47 -9.33 -6.79 -5.70
CA THR A 47 -9.47 -5.67 -6.65
C THR A 47 -9.55 -6.17 -8.10
N ASN A 48 -10.45 -5.57 -8.89
CA ASN A 48 -10.61 -5.89 -10.31
C ASN A 48 -9.57 -5.20 -11.22
N ALA A 49 -9.73 -5.29 -12.54
CA ALA A 49 -8.81 -4.70 -13.52
C ALA A 49 -8.66 -3.17 -13.43
N VAL A 50 -9.62 -2.48 -12.81
CA VAL A 50 -9.62 -1.01 -12.62
C VAL A 50 -9.31 -0.65 -11.15
N GLY A 51 -8.82 -1.62 -10.36
CA GLY A 51 -8.46 -1.43 -8.96
C GLY A 51 -9.64 -1.31 -8.01
N LYS A 52 -10.86 -1.60 -8.46
CA LYS A 52 -12.07 -1.47 -7.64
C LYS A 52 -12.41 -2.77 -6.94
N PHE A 53 -12.94 -2.66 -5.73
CA PHE A 53 -13.62 -3.76 -5.05
C PHE A 53 -14.94 -3.28 -4.43
N ARG A 54 -15.88 -4.21 -4.26
CA ARG A 54 -17.16 -3.97 -3.61
C ARG A 54 -17.58 -5.20 -2.81
N GLY A 55 -18.29 -5.00 -1.71
CA GLY A 55 -18.81 -6.11 -0.92
C GLY A 55 -19.66 -5.64 0.25
N THR A 56 -20.49 -6.56 0.74
CA THR A 56 -21.23 -6.39 2.00
C THR A 56 -20.44 -7.06 3.12
N THR A 57 -20.18 -6.33 4.20
CA THR A 57 -19.45 -6.87 5.35
C THR A 57 -20.31 -7.89 6.12
N LYS A 58 -19.65 -8.70 6.94
CA LYS A 58 -20.28 -9.29 8.12
C LYS A 58 -20.76 -8.19 9.07
N ASP A 59 -21.54 -8.56 10.07
CA ASP A 59 -21.94 -7.61 11.11
C ASP A 59 -20.68 -7.07 11.79
N TRP A 60 -20.57 -5.74 11.84
CA TRP A 60 -19.46 -5.06 12.54
C TRP A 60 -19.80 -4.97 14.04
N GLN A 61 -21.04 -4.60 14.34
CA GLN A 61 -21.47 -4.43 15.73
C GLN A 61 -21.59 -5.78 16.45
N ASP A 62 -20.91 -5.88 17.59
CA ASP A 62 -20.84 -7.05 18.42
C ASP A 62 -22.20 -7.27 19.14
N PRO A 63 -22.78 -8.49 19.16
CA PRO A 63 -24.09 -8.70 19.76
C PRO A 63 -24.09 -8.66 21.30
N LYS A 64 -22.92 -8.42 21.92
CA LYS A 64 -22.76 -8.41 23.38
C LYS A 64 -23.54 -7.25 24.00
N ARG A 65 -24.16 -7.54 25.14
CA ARG A 65 -24.86 -6.54 25.95
C ARG A 65 -24.34 -6.60 27.38
N ILE A 66 -23.99 -5.45 27.92
CA ILE A 66 -23.57 -5.33 29.31
C ILE A 66 -24.79 -5.21 30.22
N ARG A 67 -24.65 -5.74 31.44
CA ARG A 67 -25.68 -5.65 32.48
C ARG A 67 -25.36 -4.47 33.39
N ILE A 68 -26.28 -3.53 33.48
CA ILE A 68 -26.20 -2.40 34.43
C ILE A 68 -27.30 -2.51 35.47
N TRP A 69 -27.05 -1.96 36.65
CA TRP A 69 -28.06 -1.80 37.69
C TRP A 69 -28.71 -0.43 37.54
N GLU A 70 -30.01 -0.40 37.29
CA GLU A 70 -30.80 0.83 37.17
C GLU A 70 -31.74 0.93 38.39
N PRO A 71 -31.77 2.06 39.11
CA PRO A 71 -32.68 2.26 40.21
C PRO A 71 -34.11 2.41 39.67
N LEU A 72 -35.07 1.71 40.27
CA LEU A 72 -36.48 1.94 39.98
C LEU A 72 -36.95 3.25 40.63
N PRO A 73 -38.04 3.87 40.13
CA PRO A 73 -38.69 5.01 40.79
C PRO A 73 -39.33 4.65 42.15
N LEU A 74 -39.10 3.43 42.66
CA LEU A 74 -39.48 2.99 44.00
C LEU A 74 -38.21 2.87 44.87
N PRO A 75 -38.21 3.41 46.11
CA PRO A 75 -37.04 3.39 46.97
C PRO A 75 -36.54 1.97 47.24
N GLY A 76 -35.22 1.78 47.14
CA GLY A 76 -34.53 0.54 47.51
C GLY A 76 -34.62 -0.62 46.51
N ARG A 77 -35.26 -0.44 45.34
CA ARG A 77 -35.33 -1.48 44.31
C ARG A 77 -34.43 -1.18 43.12
N TRP A 78 -33.58 -2.14 42.78
CA TRP A 78 -32.70 -2.10 41.61
C TRP A 78 -33.13 -3.17 40.61
N VAL A 79 -33.03 -2.85 39.32
CA VAL A 79 -33.25 -3.81 38.24
C VAL A 79 -32.01 -3.93 37.39
N THR A 80 -31.73 -5.15 36.95
CA THR A 80 -30.65 -5.38 35.98
C THR A 80 -31.18 -5.17 34.57
N LYS A 81 -30.59 -4.22 33.83
CA LYS A 81 -30.92 -3.93 32.43
C LYS A 81 -29.76 -4.29 31.53
N LYS A 82 -30.06 -4.87 30.38
CA LYS A 82 -29.08 -5.15 29.33
C LYS A 82 -29.04 -4.00 28.33
N ILE A 83 -27.94 -3.27 28.27
CA ILE A 83 -27.71 -2.19 27.31
C ILE A 83 -26.63 -2.60 26.29
N PRO A 84 -26.60 -1.98 25.08
CA PRO A 84 -25.46 -2.11 24.17
C PRO A 84 -24.16 -1.73 24.86
N ASP A 85 -23.07 -2.41 24.51
CA ASP A 85 -21.76 -2.09 25.04
C ASP A 85 -21.28 -0.74 24.46
N PRO A 86 -21.01 0.30 25.27
CA PRO A 86 -20.52 1.57 24.76
C PRO A 86 -19.09 1.49 24.20
N THR A 87 -18.33 0.42 24.43
CA THR A 87 -16.98 0.25 23.85
C THR A 87 -17.03 -0.24 22.41
N ASP A 88 -18.18 -0.72 21.95
CA ASP A 88 -18.41 -1.20 20.58
C ASP A 88 -18.59 0.00 19.63
N MET A 89 -17.45 0.51 19.16
CA MET A 89 -17.35 1.65 18.25
C MET A 89 -16.89 1.17 16.89
N MET A 90 -17.45 1.76 15.82
CA MET A 90 -17.06 1.41 14.44
C MET A 90 -15.64 1.93 14.14
N LEU A 91 -14.64 1.10 14.38
CA LEU A 91 -13.24 1.38 14.16
C LEU A 91 -12.72 0.42 13.09
N LEU A 92 -12.63 0.89 11.86
CA LEU A 92 -12.26 0.03 10.74
C LEU A 92 -10.80 0.22 10.34
N GLU A 93 -10.12 -0.88 10.07
CA GLU A 93 -8.85 -0.90 9.35
C GLU A 93 -9.03 -1.59 8.00
N ILE A 94 -8.23 -1.16 7.03
CA ILE A 94 -8.07 -1.85 5.76
C ILE A 94 -6.67 -2.46 5.69
N ASP A 95 -6.63 -3.73 5.30
CA ASP A 95 -5.41 -4.49 5.05
C ASP A 95 -5.36 -4.83 3.55
N ILE A 96 -4.33 -4.34 2.86
CA ILE A 96 -4.16 -4.53 1.41
C ILE A 96 -2.86 -5.27 1.18
N LYS A 97 -2.93 -6.38 0.44
CA LYS A 97 -1.80 -7.20 0.07
C LYS A 97 -1.71 -7.43 -1.43
N GLU A 98 -0.53 -7.19 -1.99
CA GLU A 98 -0.17 -7.44 -3.39
C GLU A 98 1.20 -8.10 -3.47
N GLY A 99 1.26 -9.41 -3.74
CA GLY A 99 2.52 -10.15 -3.72
C GLY A 99 3.21 -10.05 -2.35
N SER A 100 4.41 -9.48 -2.32
CA SER A 100 5.19 -9.19 -1.10
C SER A 100 4.83 -7.86 -0.43
N HIS A 101 4.12 -6.97 -1.12
CA HIS A 101 3.74 -5.66 -0.59
C HIS A 101 2.49 -5.77 0.27
N HIS A 102 2.49 -5.03 1.38
CA HIS A 102 1.44 -5.07 2.38
C HIS A 102 1.32 -3.72 3.08
N VAL A 103 0.09 -3.24 3.29
CA VAL A 103 -0.19 -2.06 4.11
C VAL A 103 -1.44 -2.28 4.94
N ARG A 104 -1.40 -1.77 6.18
CA ARG A 104 -2.58 -1.54 7.00
C ARG A 104 -2.77 -0.05 7.24
N ALA A 105 -4.01 0.41 7.17
CA ALA A 105 -4.35 1.80 7.41
C ALA A 105 -5.77 1.92 7.99
N PRO A 106 -6.07 3.02 8.72
CA PRO A 106 -7.44 3.34 9.09
C PRO A 106 -8.34 3.43 7.86
N PHE A 107 -9.56 2.91 7.97
CA PHE A 107 -10.56 2.95 6.93
C PHE A 107 -11.80 3.70 7.43
N VAL A 108 -12.27 4.68 6.66
CA VAL A 108 -13.47 5.45 6.99
C VAL A 108 -14.58 5.06 6.04
N TYR A 109 -15.67 4.53 6.59
CA TYR A 109 -16.86 4.24 5.81
C TYR A 109 -17.69 5.52 5.60
N LEU A 110 -17.82 5.92 4.32
CA LEU A 110 -18.54 7.14 3.91
C LEU A 110 -19.97 6.87 3.39
N GLY A 111 -20.48 5.64 3.56
CA GLY A 111 -21.81 5.24 3.08
C GLY A 111 -21.79 4.42 1.79
N PRO A 112 -22.94 3.80 1.43
CA PRO A 112 -23.01 2.76 0.39
C PRO A 112 -22.91 3.29 -1.05
N GLN A 113 -23.01 4.60 -1.24
CA GLN A 113 -22.94 5.25 -2.55
C GLN A 113 -21.56 5.83 -2.86
N VAL A 114 -20.69 5.96 -1.84
CA VAL A 114 -19.38 6.60 -1.98
C VAL A 114 -18.33 5.55 -2.31
N GLU A 115 -17.57 5.78 -3.37
CA GLU A 115 -16.36 5.01 -3.67
C GLU A 115 -15.17 5.66 -2.96
N VAL A 116 -14.60 4.97 -1.98
CA VAL A 116 -13.45 5.49 -1.21
C VAL A 116 -12.15 5.26 -2.01
N PRO A 117 -11.38 6.31 -2.36
CA PRO A 117 -10.07 6.14 -2.96
C PRO A 117 -9.04 5.75 -1.90
N ILE A 118 -8.22 4.75 -2.20
CA ILE A 118 -7.15 4.27 -1.31
C ILE A 118 -5.85 4.27 -2.09
N ILE A 119 -4.83 4.90 -1.53
CA ILE A 119 -3.49 4.97 -2.13
C ILE A 119 -2.56 4.08 -1.31
N VAL A 120 -1.94 3.09 -1.97
CA VAL A 120 -0.92 2.26 -1.33
C VAL A 120 0.44 2.96 -1.39
N PRO A 121 1.31 2.80 -0.37
CA PRO A 121 2.56 3.55 -0.27
C PRO A 121 3.68 3.05 -1.19
N TRP A 122 3.41 2.10 -2.08
CA TRP A 122 4.35 1.60 -3.08
C TRP A 122 3.92 2.00 -4.50
N GLY A 123 4.91 2.10 -5.38
CA GLY A 123 4.70 2.29 -6.81
C GLY A 123 4.48 0.96 -7.53
N LYS A 124 3.97 1.04 -8.76
CA LYS A 124 3.95 -0.11 -9.66
C LYS A 124 5.38 -0.47 -10.03
N GLN A 125 5.78 -1.72 -9.79
CA GLN A 125 7.05 -2.22 -10.29
C GLN A 125 7.03 -2.18 -11.82
N SER A 126 7.89 -1.35 -12.40
CA SER A 126 8.10 -1.33 -13.85
C SER A 126 8.95 -2.54 -14.24
N LEU A 127 8.69 -3.13 -15.41
CA LEU A 127 9.43 -4.30 -15.92
C LEU A 127 10.96 -4.10 -15.99
N GLY A 128 11.47 -2.86 -15.88
CA GLY A 128 12.90 -2.55 -15.84
C GLY A 128 13.62 -2.95 -14.55
N GLU A 129 12.93 -3.01 -13.40
CA GLU A 129 13.57 -3.39 -12.13
C GLU A 129 13.83 -4.91 -12.02
N VAL A 130 12.99 -5.73 -12.67
CA VAL A 130 13.18 -7.19 -12.74
C VAL A 130 14.39 -7.56 -13.59
N VAL A 131 14.74 -6.74 -14.60
CA VAL A 131 15.94 -6.99 -15.41
C VAL A 131 17.20 -6.64 -14.63
N SER A 132 17.19 -5.58 -13.81
CA SER A 132 18.35 -5.19 -13.00
C SER A 132 18.71 -6.20 -11.90
N SER A 133 17.76 -6.98 -11.39
CA SER A 133 18.02 -8.02 -10.38
C SER A 133 18.46 -9.37 -10.96
N LEU A 134 18.39 -9.53 -12.29
CA LEU A 134 18.82 -10.72 -13.03
C LEU A 134 20.16 -10.55 -13.74
N ILE A 135 20.82 -9.38 -13.66
CA ILE A 135 22.18 -9.23 -14.17
C ILE A 135 23.13 -9.78 -13.09
N PRO A 136 23.80 -10.92 -13.30
CA PRO A 136 24.89 -11.30 -12.41
C PRO A 136 25.93 -10.19 -12.47
N SER A 137 26.34 -9.67 -11.31
CA SER A 137 27.44 -8.73 -11.20
C SER A 137 28.67 -9.32 -11.89
N ILE A 138 28.96 -8.83 -13.09
CA ILE A 138 30.20 -9.17 -13.81
C ILE A 138 31.33 -8.55 -12.99
N THR A 139 31.96 -9.36 -12.16
CA THR A 139 33.22 -9.00 -11.52
C THR A 139 34.29 -8.96 -12.61
N VAL A 140 34.55 -7.77 -13.16
CA VAL A 140 35.66 -7.55 -14.07
C VAL A 140 36.96 -7.75 -13.29
N ASN A 141 37.60 -8.90 -13.49
CA ASN A 141 38.91 -9.20 -12.93
C ASN A 141 39.93 -8.28 -13.61
N LYS A 142 40.42 -7.25 -12.90
CA LYS A 142 41.48 -6.33 -13.37
C LYS A 142 42.85 -7.03 -13.46
N ARG A 143 42.99 -8.04 -14.31
CA ARG A 143 44.31 -8.55 -14.72
C ARG A 143 44.31 -8.67 -16.23
N ASN A 144 45.27 -7.96 -16.84
CA ASN A 144 45.56 -7.86 -18.27
C ASN A 144 44.88 -6.68 -18.99
N LEU A 145 45.25 -5.45 -18.58
CA LEU A 145 45.33 -4.35 -19.53
C LEU A 145 46.72 -4.43 -20.21
N PRO A 146 46.81 -4.54 -21.54
CA PRO A 146 48.09 -4.42 -22.24
C PRO A 146 48.59 -2.97 -22.19
N THR A 147 49.88 -2.84 -21.87
CA THR A 147 50.66 -1.60 -21.76
C THR A 147 50.58 -0.75 -23.03
N PRO A 148 50.46 0.60 -22.95
CA PRO A 148 50.53 1.45 -24.12
C PRO A 148 51.98 1.59 -24.59
N TRP A 149 52.23 1.21 -25.84
CA TRP A 149 53.51 1.38 -26.52
C TRP A 149 53.82 2.86 -26.76
N LEU A 150 54.97 3.29 -26.20
CA LEU A 150 55.60 4.59 -26.42
C LEU A 150 56.09 4.74 -27.87
N HIS A 151 55.48 5.65 -28.65
CA HIS A 151 56.13 6.17 -29.86
C HIS A 151 57.01 7.37 -29.52
N LYS A 152 58.32 7.14 -29.69
CA LYS A 152 59.45 8.08 -29.61
C LYS A 152 59.26 9.30 -30.52
N LYS A 153 59.36 10.50 -29.94
CA LYS A 153 59.70 11.76 -30.65
C LYS A 153 61.19 11.81 -31.00
N LYS A 154 61.53 12.19 -32.25
CA LYS A 154 62.77 12.87 -32.69
C LYS A 154 62.40 13.70 -33.94
N ARG A 155 62.29 15.06 -33.89
CA ARG A 155 63.29 16.12 -34.26
C ARG A 155 64.00 15.83 -35.60
N ALA A 156 64.23 16.72 -36.58
CA ALA A 156 64.09 18.16 -36.83
C ALA A 156 64.17 18.33 -38.39
N SER A 157 63.80 19.41 -39.07
CA SER A 157 64.56 20.67 -39.16
C SER A 157 63.93 21.58 -40.24
N ILE A 158 64.16 22.88 -40.10
CA ILE A 158 63.68 23.98 -40.93
C ILE A 158 64.69 24.26 -42.07
N SER A 159 64.21 24.47 -43.29
CA SER A 159 64.77 25.44 -44.26
C SER A 159 63.65 25.83 -45.25
N LYS A 160 63.12 27.07 -45.20
CA LYS A 160 63.48 28.24 -46.02
C LYS A 160 63.77 27.89 -47.49
N LEU A 161 62.94 28.37 -48.44
CA LEU A 161 63.24 29.54 -49.28
C LEU A 161 62.14 29.85 -50.34
N THR A 162 61.82 31.15 -50.47
CA THR A 162 61.40 31.93 -51.68
C THR A 162 60.12 31.56 -52.44
N ARG A 163 59.07 32.40 -52.60
CA ARG A 163 58.84 33.83 -53.00
C ARG A 163 58.49 33.96 -54.50
N GLN A 164 57.44 34.76 -54.74
CA GLN A 164 56.99 35.40 -56.00
C GLN A 164 56.14 34.51 -56.92
N LYS A 165 55.04 34.96 -57.51
CA LYS A 165 54.34 36.25 -57.51
C LYS A 165 52.89 35.98 -57.90
#